data_AF-A0A8X6RQP6-F1
#
_entry.id   AF-A0A8X6RQP6-F1
#
_cell.length_a   1.000
_cell.length_b   1.000
_cell.length_c   1.000
_cell.angle_alpha   90.00
_cell.angle_beta   90.00
_cell.angle_gamma   90.00
#
_symmetry.space_group_name_H-M   'P 1'
#
loop_
_entity.id
_entity.type
_entity.pdbx_description
1 polymer ?
#
loop_
_entity_poly.entity_id
_entity_poly.type
_entity_poly.pdbx_seq_one_letter_code
_entity_poly.pdbx_strand_id
1 'polypeptide(L)'
;MWAAEWNEVVFTDESRICLQHHDGRIRVWRHRGERMRNSCVMHRHTGPASGIMVWGGIGYHSRAPLVRIAGTLNSQRYICVVLEPVVLPYLQGLATAIFQQDNA
;
A
#
# COMPACT_ATOMS: atom_id res chain seq x y z
N MET A 1 -27.12 15.02 -1.79
CA MET A 1 -26.11 15.48 -0.81
C MET A 1 -25.14 14.34 -0.65
N TRP A 2 -24.05 14.32 -1.44
CA TRP A 2 -23.19 13.13 -1.63
C TRP A 2 -22.42 12.69 -0.38
N ALA A 3 -22.32 13.55 0.65
CA ALA A 3 -21.56 13.27 1.86
C ALA A 3 -22.07 12.05 2.64
N ALA A 4 -23.39 11.80 2.66
CA ALA A 4 -23.94 10.64 3.34
C ALA A 4 -23.58 9.33 2.63
N GLU A 5 -23.55 9.34 1.30
CA GLU A 5 -23.20 8.16 0.48
C GLU A 5 -21.73 7.79 0.62
N TRP A 6 -20.83 8.79 0.67
CA TRP A 6 -19.39 8.53 0.89
C TRP A 6 -19.08 7.94 2.28
N ASN A 7 -19.96 8.13 3.27
CA ASN A 7 -19.77 7.54 4.60
C ASN A 7 -19.98 6.02 4.61
N GLU A 8 -20.67 5.50 3.61
CA GLU A 8 -20.96 4.07 3.48
C GLU A 8 -19.88 3.33 2.69
N VAL A 9 -19.02 4.05 1.96
CA VAL A 9 -17.97 3.44 1.14
C VAL A 9 -16.78 3.01 1.99
N VAL A 10 -16.36 1.77 1.82
CA VAL A 10 -15.10 1.22 2.32
C VAL A 10 -14.15 1.12 1.14
N PHE A 11 -13.10 1.94 1.16
CA PHE A 11 -12.02 1.89 0.17
C PHE A 11 -11.01 0.84 0.57
N THR A 12 -10.61 -0.01 -0.37
CA THR A 12 -9.59 -1.05 -0.15
C THR A 12 -8.57 -1.07 -1.26
N ASP A 13 -7.33 -1.42 -0.92
CA ASP A 13 -6.21 -1.46 -1.87
C ASP A 13 -5.04 -2.28 -1.31
N GLU A 14 -4.18 -2.71 -2.22
CA GLU A 14 -2.87 -3.28 -1.94
C GLU A 14 -1.77 -2.22 -2.10
N SER A 15 -0.88 -2.13 -1.10
CA SER A 15 0.28 -1.25 -1.18
C SER A 15 1.57 -2.00 -0.86
N ARG A 16 2.66 -1.61 -1.53
CA ARG A 16 4.01 -2.09 -1.23
C ARG A 16 4.77 -1.05 -0.43
N ILE A 17 5.06 -1.36 0.83
CA ILE A 17 5.92 -0.55 1.69
C ILE A 17 7.37 -1.00 1.47
N CYS A 18 8.14 -0.18 0.75
CA CYS A 18 9.55 -0.45 0.47
C CYS A 18 10.42 -0.04 1.66
N LEU A 19 11.36 -0.91 2.05
CA LEU A 19 12.34 -0.63 3.10
C LEU A 19 13.43 0.35 2.62
N GLN A 20 13.60 0.47 1.30
CA GLN A 20 14.47 1.46 0.67
C GLN A 20 13.65 2.50 -0.09
N HIS A 21 14.09 3.75 -0.01
CA HIS A 21 13.45 4.89 -0.67
C HIS A 21 13.44 4.74 -2.19
N HIS A 22 12.29 4.99 -2.83
CA HIS A 22 12.14 4.85 -4.29
C HIS A 22 13.03 5.82 -5.09
N ASP A 23 13.21 7.06 -4.60
CA ASP A 23 14.03 8.06 -5.30
C ASP A 23 15.52 7.89 -4.98
N GLY A 24 15.89 7.49 -3.75
CA GLY A 24 17.29 7.28 -3.35
C GLY A 24 18.20 8.51 -3.51
N ARG A 25 17.65 9.68 -3.85
CA ARG A 25 18.40 10.91 -4.13
C ARG A 25 18.55 11.73 -2.86
N ILE A 26 19.75 11.69 -2.30
CA ILE A 26 20.18 12.68 -1.32
C ILE A 26 20.65 13.92 -2.10
N ARG A 27 20.09 15.09 -1.79
CA ARG A 27 20.57 16.36 -2.35
C ARG A 27 21.84 16.77 -1.62
N VAL A 28 22.88 17.09 -2.38
CA VAL A 28 24.15 17.61 -1.87
C VAL A 28 24.55 18.86 -2.64
N TRP A 29 25.21 19.79 -1.96
CA TRP A 29 25.86 20.93 -2.60
C TRP A 29 27.24 20.48 -3.12
N ARG A 30 27.63 20.94 -4.33
CA ARG A 30 28.93 20.61 -4.91
C ARG A 30 29.40 21.68 -5.89
N HIS A 31 30.70 21.84 -6.04
CA HIS A 31 31.30 22.73 -7.03
C HIS A 31 31.27 22.12 -8.44
N ARG A 32 31.51 22.95 -9.46
CA ARG A 32 31.63 22.51 -10.86
C ARG A 32 32.77 21.48 -10.98
N GLY A 33 32.49 20.33 -11.59
CA GLY A 33 33.45 19.24 -11.76
C GLY A 33 33.38 18.14 -10.69
N GLU A 34 32.69 18.35 -9.57
CA GLU A 34 32.62 17.37 -8.47
C GLU A 34 31.55 16.29 -8.67
N ARG A 35 31.03 16.15 -9.90
CA ARG A 35 29.85 15.32 -10.18
C ARG A 35 30.02 13.85 -9.76
N MET A 36 31.23 13.32 -9.94
CA MET A 36 31.56 11.91 -9.69
C MET A 36 32.36 11.71 -8.41
N ARG A 37 32.48 12.72 -7.53
CA ARG A 37 33.09 12.49 -6.21
C ARG A 37 32.25 11.48 -5.43
N ASN A 38 32.92 10.60 -4.67
CA ASN A 38 32.25 9.59 -3.84
C ASN A 38 31.25 10.22 -2.84
N SER A 39 31.50 11.45 -2.37
CA SER A 39 30.58 12.21 -1.51
C SER A 39 29.34 12.75 -2.25
N CYS A 40 29.33 12.70 -3.58
CA CYS A 40 28.29 13.26 -4.45
C CYS A 40 27.59 12.20 -5.31
N VAL A 41 27.92 10.93 -5.13
CA VAL A 41 27.29 9.78 -5.80
C VAL A 41 26.85 8.76 -4.76
N MET A 42 25.73 8.10 -5.02
CA MET A 42 25.24 7.00 -4.20
C MET A 42 24.98 5.82 -5.12
N HIS A 43 25.51 4.65 -4.78
CA HIS A 43 25.17 3.42 -5.48
C HIS A 43 23.70 3.09 -5.25
N ARG A 44 22.97 2.89 -6.34
CA ARG A 44 21.57 2.48 -6.30
C ARG A 44 21.50 0.97 -6.50
N HIS A 45 20.80 0.28 -5.61
CA HIS A 45 20.40 -1.10 -5.84
C HIS A 45 19.42 -1.15 -7.03
N THR A 46 19.73 -1.95 -8.05
CA THR A 46 18.90 -2.10 -9.27
C THR A 46 17.95 -3.31 -9.21
N GLY A 47 18.07 -4.17 -8.20
CA GLY A 47 17.15 -5.27 -7.99
C GLY A 47 15.81 -4.84 -7.38
N PRO A 48 14.83 -5.75 -7.26
CA PRO A 48 13.55 -5.48 -6.63
C PRO A 48 13.75 -4.84 -5.27
N ALA A 49 13.13 -3.69 -5.03
CA ALA A 49 13.17 -3.06 -3.72
C ALA A 49 12.59 -4.03 -2.69
N SER A 50 13.39 -4.35 -1.66
CA SER A 50 12.89 -5.12 -0.54
C SER A 50 11.73 -4.36 0.09
N GLY A 51 10.62 -5.04 0.30
CA GLY A 51 9.40 -4.38 0.74
C GLY A 51 8.36 -5.40 1.18
N ILE A 52 7.41 -4.91 1.96
CA ILE A 52 6.30 -5.69 2.47
C ILE A 52 5.07 -5.27 1.67
N MET A 53 4.39 -6.24 1.08
CA MET A 53 3.08 -6.04 0.49
C MET A 53 2.04 -6.11 1.60
N VAL A 54 1.13 -5.15 1.64
CA VAL A 54 0.04 -5.11 2.59
C VAL A 54 -1.26 -4.87 1.85
N TRP A 55 -2.35 -5.38 2.40
CA TRP A 55 -3.71 -5.01 2.03
C TRP A 55 -4.35 -4.27 3.20
N GLY A 56 -5.18 -3.28 2.91
CA GLY A 56 -5.93 -2.56 3.93
C GLY A 56 -7.25 -2.02 3.41
N GLY A 57 -8.13 -1.70 4.35
CA GLY A 57 -9.40 -1.05 4.06
C GLY A 57 -9.69 0.09 5.03
N ILE A 58 -10.27 1.18 4.53
CA ILE A 58 -10.66 2.35 5.31
C ILE A 58 -12.09 2.75 4.96
N GLY A 59 -12.93 2.86 5.98
CA GLY A 59 -14.25 3.49 5.91
C GLY A 59 -14.24 4.82 6.65
N TYR A 60 -15.35 5.56 6.59
CA TYR A 60 -15.42 6.89 7.20
C TYR A 60 -15.27 6.88 8.74
N HIS A 61 -15.81 5.87 9.41
CA HIS A 61 -15.78 5.73 10.87
C HIS A 61 -14.96 4.53 11.37
N SER A 62 -14.32 3.79 10.46
CA SER A 62 -13.70 2.51 10.78
C SER A 62 -12.56 2.18 9.83
N ARG A 63 -11.75 1.18 10.20
CA ARG A 63 -10.72 0.63 9.34
C ARG A 63 -10.68 -0.88 9.51
N ALA A 64 -10.42 -1.58 8.41
CA ALA A 64 -10.12 -3.00 8.46
C ALA A 64 -8.72 -3.22 9.07
N PRO A 65 -8.46 -4.41 9.66
CA PRO A 65 -7.11 -4.83 9.99
C PRO A 65 -6.17 -4.72 8.79
N LEU A 66 -4.94 -4.25 9.02
CA LEU A 66 -3.91 -4.23 7.99
C LEU A 66 -3.32 -5.64 7.83
N VAL A 67 -3.39 -6.20 6.62
CA VAL A 67 -2.99 -7.59 6.34
C VAL A 67 -1.65 -7.60 5.63
N ARG A 68 -0.67 -8.31 6.19
CA ARG A 68 0.60 -8.55 5.49
C ARG A 68 0.43 -9.68 4.47
N ILE A 69 0.69 -9.38 3.20
CA ILE A 69 0.69 -10.36 2.12
C ILE A 69 2.10 -10.90 1.92
N ALA A 70 2.28 -12.20 2.08
CA ALA A 70 3.54 -12.87 1.82
C ALA A 70 3.58 -13.39 0.37
N GLY A 71 4.47 -12.86 -0.48
CA GLY A 71 4.60 -13.29 -1.88
C GLY A 71 3.50 -12.72 -2.79
N THR A 72 3.24 -13.39 -3.92
CA THR A 72 2.25 -12.93 -4.93
C THR A 72 0.82 -13.21 -4.50
N LEU A 73 -0.06 -12.21 -4.59
CA LEU A 73 -1.50 -12.35 -4.37
C LEU A 73 -2.16 -12.80 -5.68
N ASN A 74 -2.84 -13.94 -5.66
CA ASN A 74 -3.70 -14.39 -6.74
C ASN A 74 -5.15 -14.45 -6.22
N SER A 75 -6.12 -14.71 -7.09
CA SER A 75 -7.54 -14.75 -6.73
C SER A 75 -7.84 -15.66 -5.53
N GLN A 76 -7.34 -16.90 -5.54
CA GLN A 76 -7.58 -17.84 -4.44
C GLN A 76 -6.98 -17.35 -3.12
N ARG A 77 -5.78 -16.78 -3.16
CA ARG A 77 -5.12 -16.22 -1.98
C ARG A 77 -5.83 -14.96 -1.50
N TYR A 78 -6.34 -14.13 -2.40
CA TYR A 78 -7.15 -12.98 -2.02
C TYR A 78 -8.40 -13.43 -1.26
N ILE A 79 -9.07 -14.48 -1.73
CA ILE A 79 -10.22 -15.07 -1.03
C ILE A 79 -9.83 -15.53 0.38
N CYS A 80 -8.86 -16.44 0.50
CA CYS A 80 -8.56 -17.09 1.78
C CYS A 80 -7.72 -16.26 2.77
N VAL A 81 -7.00 -15.22 2.30
CA VAL A 81 -6.13 -14.38 3.15
C VAL A 81 -6.79 -13.04 3.46
N VAL A 82 -7.63 -12.51 2.57
CA VAL A 82 -8.21 -11.17 2.68
C VAL A 82 -9.72 -11.24 2.82
N LEU A 83 -10.44 -11.79 1.84
CA LEU A 83 -11.90 -11.69 1.82
C LEU A 83 -12.55 -12.43 3.00
N GLU A 84 -12.32 -13.73 3.09
CA GLU A 84 -12.96 -14.59 4.10
C GLU A 84 -12.56 -14.22 5.54
N PRO A 85 -11.27 -14.09 5.89
CA PRO A 85 -10.88 -13.86 7.27
C PRO A 85 -10.96 -12.39 7.72
N VAL A 86 -10.96 -11.42 6.80
CA VAL A 86 -10.84 -9.99 7.16
C VAL A 86 -12.01 -9.16 6.64
N VAL A 87 -12.31 -9.22 5.34
CA VAL A 87 -13.36 -8.37 4.76
C VAL A 87 -14.75 -8.78 5.24
N LEU A 88 -15.09 -10.07 5.19
CA LEU A 88 -16.43 -10.52 5.58
C LEU A 88 -16.75 -10.18 7.05
N PRO A 89 -15.90 -10.48 8.05
CA PRO A 89 -16.17 -10.09 9.44
C PRO A 89 -16.21 -8.57 9.63
N TYR A 90 -15.38 -7.83 8.91
CA TYR A 90 -15.35 -6.36 8.99
C TYR A 90 -16.64 -5.74 8.45
N LEU A 91 -17.12 -6.18 7.28
CA LEU A 91 -18.34 -5.67 6.66
C LEU A 91 -19.61 -6.10 7.42
N GLN A 92 -19.61 -7.27 8.08
CA GLN A 92 -20.71 -7.67 8.96
C GLN A 92 -20.96 -6.67 10.10
N GLY A 93 -19.92 -5.94 10.53
CA GLY A 93 -20.04 -4.85 11.51
C GLY A 93 -20.59 -3.54 10.94
N LEU A 94 -20.79 -3.43 9.63
CA LEU A 94 -21.16 -2.19 8.93
C LEU A 94 -22.43 -2.41 8.09
N ALA A 95 -23.59 -2.11 8.68
CA ALA A 95 -24.90 -2.47 8.12
C ALA A 95 -25.18 -1.97 6.69
N THR A 96 -24.61 -0.84 6.29
CA THR A 96 -24.84 -0.24 4.95
C THR A 96 -23.56 -0.13 4.11
N ALA A 97 -22.49 -0.84 4.49
CA ALA A 97 -21.21 -0.65 3.80
C ALA A 97 -21.24 -1.07 2.32
N ILE A 98 -20.68 -0.20 1.49
CA ILE A 98 -20.37 -0.45 0.08
C ILE A 98 -18.89 -0.80 -0.01
N PHE A 99 -18.59 -2.04 -0.37
CA PHE A 99 -17.22 -2.51 -0.55
C PHE A 99 -16.66 -2.04 -1.90
N GLN A 100 -15.60 -1.24 -1.88
CA GLN A 100 -14.90 -0.79 -3.07
C GLN A 100 -13.51 -1.39 -3.14
N GLN A 101 -13.18 -1.94 -4.31
CA GLN A 101 -11.86 -2.41 -4.71
C GLN A 101 -11.61 -2.00 -6.17
N ASP A 102 -10.38 -2.15 -6.64
CA ASP A 102 -10.03 -1.91 -8.04
C ASP A 102 -10.51 -3.07 -8.94
N ASN A 103 -10.01 -3.10 -10.18
CA ASN A 103 -10.33 -4.15 -11.15
C ASN A 103 -9.06 -4.89 -11.59
N ALA A 104 -8.16 -5.16 -10.65
CA ALA A 104 -6.91 -5.90 -10.86
C ALA A 104 -7.13 -7.37 -11.27
#